data_AF-A0A1Q7P102-F1
#
_entry.id   AF-A0A1Q7P102-F1
#
_cell.length_a   1.000
_cell.length_b   1.000
_cell.length_c   1.000
_cell.angle_alpha   90.00
_cell.angle_beta   90.00
_cell.angle_gamma   90.00
#
_symmetry.space_group_name_H-M   'P 1'
#
loop_
_entity.id
_entity.type
_entity.pdbx_description
1 polymer ?
#
loop_
_entity_poly.entity_id
_entity_poly.type
_entity_poly.pdbx_seq_one_letter_code
_entity_poly.pdbx_strand_id
1 'polypeptide(L)' 'MNFWKKNGKEKEVENIIDLLSRGDLLLTSGKYEDALTFCERVLDLNPNNAGMGLTKLGCLQNLGRMAEAKPWGKKYVGG' A
#
# COMPACT_ATOMS: atom_id res chain seq x y z
N MET A 1 11.90 14.47 -16.45
CA MET A 1 11.72 15.53 -15.42
C MET A 1 10.31 15.36 -14.84
N ASN A 2 10.19 14.89 -13.60
CA ASN A 2 8.91 14.59 -12.98
C ASN A 2 8.31 15.85 -12.32
N PHE A 3 7.34 16.48 -13.01
CA PHE A 3 6.67 17.74 -12.66
C PHE A 3 5.63 17.68 -11.51
N TRP A 4 5.63 16.65 -10.68
CA TRP A 4 4.54 16.36 -9.73
C TRP A 4 4.97 16.54 -8.26
N LYS A 5 6.09 17.26 -8.04
CA LYS A 5 6.69 17.45 -6.71
C LYS A 5 6.37 18.77 -6.01
N LYS A 6 5.49 19.62 -6.52
CA LYS A 6 5.14 20.88 -5.81
C LYS A 6 3.67 20.95 -5.42
N ASN A 7 3.47 21.02 -4.10
CA ASN A 7 2.34 21.61 -3.37
C ASN A 7 1.11 20.75 -3.00
N GLY A 8 1.11 19.42 -3.21
CA GLY A 8 -0.02 18.54 -2.80
C GLY A 8 0.26 17.53 -1.68
N LYS A 9 1.53 17.22 -1.41
CA LYS A 9 1.92 16.03 -0.62
C LYS A 9 1.67 16.15 0.88
N GLU A 10 1.60 17.34 1.46
CA GLU A 10 1.44 17.49 2.92
C GLU A 10 0.02 17.14 3.39
N LYS A 11 -1.02 17.52 2.63
CA LYS A 11 -2.41 17.07 2.88
C LYS A 11 -2.61 15.58 2.56
N GLU A 12 -1.89 15.05 1.58
CA GLU A 12 -1.92 13.63 1.23
C GLU A 12 -1.23 12.75 2.28
N VAL A 13 -0.20 13.29 2.97
CA VAL A 13 0.51 12.61 4.07
C VAL A 13 -0.34 12.56 5.34
N GLU A 14 -1.09 13.61 5.67
CA GLU A 14 -2.12 13.56 6.74
C GLU A 14 -3.21 12.52 6.42
N ASN A 15 -3.53 12.35 5.14
CA ASN A 15 -4.45 11.32 4.69
C ASN A 15 -3.84 9.92 4.80
N ILE A 16 -2.51 9.72 4.94
CA ILE A 16 -1.92 8.37 5.04
C ILE A 16 -2.51 7.57 6.20
N ILE A 17 -2.84 8.19 7.33
CA ILE A 17 -3.49 7.48 8.45
C ILE A 17 -4.92 7.06 8.07
N ASP A 18 -5.71 7.92 7.41
CA ASP A 18 -7.04 7.55 6.86
C ASP A 18 -6.93 6.45 5.78
N LEU A 19 -5.88 6.54 4.96
CA LEU A 19 -5.56 5.57 3.93
C LEU A 19 -5.21 4.21 4.58
N LEU A 20 -4.46 4.17 5.69
CA LEU A 20 -4.18 2.94 6.43
C LEU A 20 -5.46 2.26 6.91
N SER A 21 -6.36 3.03 7.55
CA SER A 21 -7.65 2.51 8.02
C SER A 21 -8.51 1.99 6.88
N ARG A 22 -8.54 2.66 5.73
CA ARG A 22 -9.26 2.18 4.54
C ARG A 22 -8.68 0.90 3.95
N GLY A 23 -7.35 0.77 3.91
CA GLY A 23 -6.69 -0.45 3.44
C GLY A 23 -7.09 -1.67 4.26
N ASP A 24 -7.05 -1.54 5.59
CA ASP A 24 -7.49 -2.60 6.50
C ASP A 24 -9.00 -2.86 6.40
N LEU A 25 -9.82 -1.82 6.23
CA LEU A 25 -11.26 -1.99 6.04
C LEU A 25 -11.57 -2.73 4.73
N LEU A 26 -10.86 -2.43 3.64
CA LEU A 26 -11.02 -3.11 2.36
C LEU A 26 -10.55 -4.57 2.43
N LEU A 27 -9.44 -4.83 3.14
CA LEU A 27 -8.93 -6.17 3.41
C LEU A 27 -9.96 -7.00 4.19
N THR A 28 -10.52 -6.45 5.27
CA THR A 28 -11.55 -7.12 6.07
C THR A 28 -12.89 -7.24 5.33
N SER A 29 -13.18 -6.34 4.40
CA SER A 29 -14.36 -6.39 3.52
C SER A 29 -14.21 -7.36 2.34
N GLY A 30 -13.06 -8.02 2.18
CA GLY A 30 -12.80 -8.94 1.07
C GLY A 30 -12.57 -8.26 -0.29
N LYS A 31 -12.43 -6.92 -0.32
CA LYS A 31 -12.20 -6.13 -1.53
C LYS A 31 -10.71 -6.01 -1.80
N TYR A 32 -10.08 -7.15 -2.07
CA TYR A 32 -8.63 -7.25 -2.11
C TYR A 32 -7.99 -6.50 -3.30
N GLU A 33 -8.67 -6.42 -4.46
CA GLU A 33 -8.19 -5.67 -5.63
C GLU A 33 -8.20 -4.16 -5.41
N ASP A 34 -9.26 -3.64 -4.79
CA ASP A 34 -9.35 -2.22 -4.41
C ASP A 34 -8.28 -1.89 -3.37
N ALA A 35 -8.13 -2.76 -2.35
CA ALA A 35 -7.09 -2.63 -1.33
C ALA A 35 -5.68 -2.63 -1.94
N LEU A 36 -5.42 -3.45 -2.97
CA LEU A 36 -4.15 -3.49 -3.68
C LEU A 36 -3.82 -2.18 -4.39
N THR A 37 -4.76 -1.69 -5.20
CA THR A 37 -4.64 -0.41 -5.92
C THR A 37 -4.34 0.72 -4.94
N PHE A 38 -4.99 0.65 -3.78
CA PHE A 38 -4.85 1.64 -2.74
C PHE A 38 -3.49 1.56 -2.03
N CYS A 39 -3.04 0.37 -1.65
CA CYS A 39 -1.72 0.14 -1.09
C CYS A 39 -0.61 0.63 -2.03
N GLU A 40 -0.76 0.42 -3.34
CA GLU A 40 0.19 0.91 -4.35
C GLU A 40 0.32 2.42 -4.35
N ARG A 41 -0.80 3.16 -4.32
CA ARG A 41 -0.77 4.62 -4.24
C ARG A 41 -0.09 5.12 -2.97
N VAL A 42 -0.34 4.48 -1.82
CA VAL A 42 0.31 4.87 -0.57
C VAL A 42 1.81 4.57 -0.60
N LEU A 43 2.21 3.43 -1.18
CA LEU A 43 3.61 3.04 -1.32
C LEU A 43 4.36 3.89 -2.37
N ASP A 44 3.67 4.43 -3.37
CA ASP A 44 4.24 5.43 -4.30
C ASP A 44 4.54 6.76 -3.61
N LEU A 45 3.70 7.15 -2.64
CA LEU A 45 3.88 8.37 -1.84
C LEU A 45 4.89 8.18 -0.71
N ASN A 46 4.80 7.05 0.00
CA ASN A 46 5.71 6.65 1.07
C ASN A 46 6.18 5.20 0.85
N PRO A 47 7.28 5.02 0.08
CA PRO A 47 7.84 3.71 -0.23
C PRO A 47 8.44 2.96 0.96
N ASN A 48 8.45 3.54 2.17
CA ASN A 48 8.95 2.92 3.38
C ASN A 48 7.84 2.68 4.42
N ASN A 49 6.56 2.82 4.03
CA ASN A 49 5.44 2.51 4.92
C ASN A 49 5.29 0.99 5.08
N ALA A 50 5.83 0.45 6.18
CA ALA A 50 5.76 -0.97 6.49
C ALA A 50 4.32 -1.48 6.68
N GLY A 51 3.43 -0.65 7.23
CA GLY A 51 2.02 -1.01 7.43
C GLY A 51 1.33 -1.34 6.11
N MET A 52 1.51 -0.51 5.09
CA MET A 52 0.95 -0.78 3.75
C MET A 52 1.63 -1.93 3.02
N GLY A 53 2.92 -2.17 3.28
CA GLY A 53 3.59 -3.37 2.78
C GLY A 53 2.91 -4.65 3.30
N LEU A 54 2.56 -4.68 4.58
CA LEU A 54 1.87 -5.81 5.22
C LEU A 54 0.43 -5.97 4.72
N THR A 55 -0.35 -4.88 4.63
CA THR A 55 -1.71 -4.93 4.09
C THR A 55 -1.72 -5.39 2.63
N LYS A 56 -0.77 -4.89 1.81
CA LYS A 56 -0.59 -5.33 0.41
C LYS A 56 -0.28 -6.83 0.33
N LEU A 57 0.63 -7.30 1.17
CA LEU A 57 0.94 -8.72 1.30
C LEU A 57 -0.33 -9.51 1.61
N GLY A 58 -1.07 -9.16 2.66
CA GLY A 58 -2.32 -9.80 3.05
C GLY A 58 -3.36 -9.86 1.92
N CYS A 59 -3.51 -8.78 1.15
CA CYS A 59 -4.41 -8.76 -0.01
C CYS A 59 -3.96 -9.75 -1.10
N LEU A 60 -2.66 -9.78 -1.43
CA LEU A 60 -2.10 -10.71 -2.41
C LEU A 60 -2.20 -12.17 -1.95
N GLN A 61 -2.09 -12.43 -0.65
CA GLN A 61 -2.28 -13.77 -0.10
C GLN A 61 -3.72 -14.24 -0.31
N ASN A 62 -4.70 -13.41 0.03
CA ASN A 62 -6.12 -13.73 -0.12
C ASN A 62 -6.55 -13.89 -1.59
N LEU A 63 -5.93 -13.15 -2.51
CA LEU A 63 -6.14 -13.31 -3.94
C LEU A 63 -5.39 -14.49 -4.57
N GLY A 64 -4.53 -15.19 -3.81
CA GLY A 64 -3.65 -16.23 -4.34
C GLY A 64 -2.53 -15.69 -5.27
N ARG A 65 -2.36 -14.37 -5.36
CA ARG A 65 -1.40 -13.68 -6.25
C ARG A 65 -0.04 -13.48 -5.59
N MET A 66 0.45 -14.50 -4.88
CA MET A 66 1.73 -14.46 -4.15
C MET A 66 2.95 -14.19 -5.05
N ALA A 67 2.85 -14.51 -6.35
CA ALA A 67 3.90 -14.23 -7.33
C ALA A 67 4.22 -12.74 -7.43
N GLU A 68 3.22 -11.88 -7.27
CA GLU A 68 3.37 -10.42 -7.33
C GLU A 68 3.84 -9.81 -6.00
N ALA A 69 3.75 -10.57 -4.92
CA ALA A 69 4.26 -10.19 -3.60
C ALA A 69 5.79 -10.35 -3.48
N LYS A 70 6.41 -11.18 -4.33
CA LYS A 70 7.85 -11.50 -4.27
C LYS A 70 8.80 -10.29 -4.27
N PRO A 71 8.63 -9.26 -5.11
CA PRO A 71 9.51 -8.09 -5.07
C PRO A 71 9.32 -7.23 -3.80
N TRP A 72 8.15 -7.29 -3.16
CA TRP A 72 7.83 -6.50 -1.97
C TRP A 72 8.21 -7.23 -0.67
N GLY A 73 7.96 -8.53 -0.57
CA GLY A 73 8.28 -9.33 0.62
C GLY A 73 9.77 -9.28 1.00
N LYS A 74 10.68 -9.23 0.01
CA LYS A 74 12.13 -9.08 0.28
C LYS A 74 12.50 -7.74 0.93
N LYS A 75 11.74 -6.68 0.68
CA LYS A 75 12.02 -5.33 1.19
C LYS A 75 11.51 -5.11 2.63
N TYR A 76 10.47 -5.84 3.04
CA TYR A 76 9.80 -5.63 4.33
C TYR A 76 9.88 -6.81 5.30
N VAL A 77 10.14 -8.02 4.80
CA VAL A 77 10.27 -9.25 5.61
C VAL A 77 11.75 -9.67 5.75
N GLY A 78 12.67 -9.01 5.03
CA GLY A 78 14.10 -9.34 4.99
C GLY A 78 15.00 -8.15 5.27
N GLY A 79 15.15 -7.83 6.56
CA GLY A 79 16.19 -6.97 7.13
C GLY A 79 16.43 -7.43 8.57
#